data_AF-F8H5Q0-F1
#
_entry.id   AF-F8H5Q0-F1
#
_cell.length_a   1.000
_cell.length_b   1.000
_cell.length_c   1.000
_cell.angle_alpha   90.00
_cell.angle_beta   90.00
_cell.angle_gamma   90.00
#
_symmetry.space_group_name_H-M   'P 1'
#
loop_
_entity.id
_entity.type
_entity.pdbx_description
1 polymer ?
#
loop_
_entity_poly.entity_id
_entity_poly.type
_entity_poly.pdbx_seq_one_letter_code
_entity_poly.pdbx_strand_id
1 'polypeptide(L)'
;MGQFSISANMSDIVERFNKRPFGWPDGEILLLIGRLAAAGRISFHVAGPSLALPDAFEYLTNSRKRREISVQKKRQTDEVLLKKARNLSQDLFNALGPAGEKELYAFYRSRLETWLSELKSYKSKVDVGRFPGKSTIEKSLLTLQRLLGNSDSVDFFKEVVDNQNDYLDLEEDYRDLNEFFTNQLHSWQQLQQALRRFEKNRNALEKNDSARKAMAELQAIESHASPYNQLHKISGLVETVETVNVSILTEQREQALAAIDQKIALLQAEIAKSGIESAELSNRLLRPLQLLKAEAETETSLAHIYQLESQTAEERLQDGIFELERAIQAEVDRQQKLQQQAEKAAQQAAQGSNQVKEERTPPPVPVKPVAPPKPVVEIAATSVFNKLGNGVYLEAQADVDRFLSALKAELDAQIQQGKRIRLR
;
A
#
# COMPACT_ATOMS: atom_id res chain seq x y z
N MET A 1 -9.13 -7.34 -51.01
CA MET A 1 -9.69 -7.31 -52.37
C MET A 1 -10.96 -6.47 -52.32
N GLY A 2 -10.97 -5.32 -53.00
CA GLY A 2 -12.13 -4.42 -52.99
C GLY A 2 -13.32 -5.09 -53.67
N GLN A 3 -14.39 -5.31 -52.92
CA GLN A 3 -15.69 -5.57 -53.53
C GLN A 3 -16.07 -4.31 -54.29
N PHE A 4 -16.04 -4.37 -55.62
CA PHE A 4 -16.51 -3.30 -56.48
C PHE A 4 -17.96 -2.98 -56.10
N SER A 5 -18.20 -1.79 -55.55
CA SER A 5 -19.56 -1.26 -55.40
C SER A 5 -20.16 -1.20 -56.81
N ILE A 6 -21.13 -2.08 -57.08
CA ILE A 6 -21.78 -2.14 -58.39
C ILE A 6 -22.60 -0.86 -58.53
N SER A 7 -22.10 0.05 -59.38
CA SER A 7 -22.71 1.32 -59.72
C SER A 7 -23.17 1.30 -61.17
N ALA A 8 -24.40 1.69 -61.43
CA ALA A 8 -24.94 1.79 -62.79
C ALA A 8 -25.81 3.03 -62.93
N ASN A 9 -25.81 3.67 -64.11
CA ASN A 9 -26.69 4.81 -64.36
C ASN A 9 -28.14 4.35 -64.43
N MET A 10 -29.06 5.20 -63.96
CA MET A 10 -30.50 4.90 -64.00
C MET A 10 -31.01 4.72 -65.44
N SER A 11 -30.50 5.48 -66.40
CA SER A 11 -30.81 5.30 -67.83
C SER A 11 -30.49 3.88 -68.31
N ASP A 12 -29.34 3.34 -67.91
CA ASP A 12 -28.82 2.07 -68.40
C ASP A 12 -29.58 0.91 -67.77
N ILE A 13 -29.98 1.06 -66.50
CA ILE A 13 -30.85 0.11 -65.80
C ILE A 13 -32.22 0.05 -66.48
N VAL A 14 -32.85 1.21 -66.73
CA VAL A 14 -34.16 1.27 -67.39
C VAL A 14 -34.07 0.67 -68.79
N GLU A 15 -33.07 1.04 -69.59
CA GLU A 15 -32.89 0.51 -70.94
C GLU A 15 -32.65 -1.01 -70.95
N ARG A 16 -31.90 -1.54 -69.98
CA ARG A 16 -31.60 -2.97 -69.88
C ARG A 16 -32.84 -3.81 -69.58
N PHE A 17 -33.67 -3.37 -68.63
CA PHE A 17 -34.87 -4.11 -68.22
C PHE A 17 -36.09 -3.86 -69.13
N ASN A 18 -36.07 -2.77 -69.90
CA ASN A 18 -37.07 -2.53 -70.94
C ASN A 18 -36.87 -3.46 -72.16
N LYS A 19 -35.63 -3.86 -72.48
CA LYS A 19 -35.32 -4.77 -73.60
C LYS A 19 -35.60 -6.26 -73.28
N ARG A 20 -35.64 -7.11 -74.31
CA ARG A 20 -35.70 -8.58 -74.18
C ARG A 20 -34.49 -9.09 -73.37
N PRO A 21 -34.63 -10.11 -72.49
CA PRO A 21 -35.78 -10.99 -72.31
C PRO A 21 -36.87 -10.48 -71.34
N PHE A 22 -36.68 -9.32 -70.68
CA PHE A 22 -37.56 -8.85 -69.61
C PHE A 22 -38.78 -8.08 -70.13
N GLY A 23 -38.57 -7.06 -70.97
CA GLY A 23 -39.67 -6.32 -71.59
C GLY A 23 -40.50 -5.44 -70.63
N TRP A 24 -39.93 -5.02 -69.50
CA TRP A 24 -40.69 -4.34 -68.44
C TRP A 24 -41.01 -2.88 -68.78
N PRO A 25 -42.21 -2.38 -68.44
CA PRO A 25 -42.53 -0.95 -68.56
C PRO A 25 -41.64 -0.08 -67.65
N ASP A 26 -41.26 1.10 -68.12
CA ASP A 26 -40.45 2.08 -67.37
C ASP A 26 -40.96 2.33 -65.95
N GLY A 27 -42.29 2.50 -65.79
CA GLY A 27 -42.90 2.77 -64.49
C GLY A 27 -42.71 1.62 -63.48
N GLU A 28 -42.72 0.36 -63.94
CA GLU A 28 -42.51 -0.80 -63.07
C GLU A 28 -41.05 -0.92 -62.64
N ILE A 29 -40.11 -0.67 -63.56
CA ILE A 29 -38.68 -0.63 -63.26
C ILE A 29 -38.40 0.42 -62.18
N LEU A 30 -38.94 1.64 -62.36
CA LEU A 30 -38.76 2.73 -61.41
C LEU A 30 -39.43 2.44 -60.06
N LEU A 31 -40.60 1.79 -60.05
CA LEU A 31 -41.27 1.36 -58.83
C LEU A 31 -40.41 0.35 -58.05
N LEU A 32 -39.83 -0.63 -58.74
CA LEU A 32 -38.94 -1.63 -58.12
C LEU A 32 -37.67 -0.99 -57.56
N ILE A 33 -37.07 -0.07 -58.31
CA ILE A 33 -35.92 0.71 -57.84
C ILE A 33 -36.31 1.57 -56.63
N GLY A 34 -37.46 2.23 -56.65
CA GLY A 34 -37.98 2.98 -55.50
C GLY A 34 -38.19 2.11 -54.26
N ARG A 35 -38.74 0.89 -54.44
CA ARG A 35 -38.89 -0.09 -53.34
C ARG A 35 -37.55 -0.54 -52.78
N LEU A 36 -36.57 -0.82 -53.64
CA LEU A 36 -35.21 -1.19 -53.23
C LEU A 36 -34.54 -0.06 -52.45
N ALA A 37 -34.75 1.20 -52.86
CA ALA A 37 -34.21 2.37 -52.19
C ALA A 37 -34.89 2.60 -50.83
N ALA A 38 -36.21 2.46 -50.76
CA ALA A 38 -36.97 2.53 -49.51
C ALA A 38 -36.58 1.43 -48.52
N ALA A 39 -36.26 0.23 -49.02
CA ALA A 39 -35.71 -0.87 -48.24
C ALA A 39 -34.21 -0.73 -47.90
N GLY A 40 -33.57 0.39 -48.28
CA GLY A 40 -32.16 0.67 -48.00
C GLY A 40 -31.16 -0.26 -48.73
N ARG A 41 -31.58 -0.95 -49.79
CA ARG A 41 -30.73 -1.88 -50.57
C ARG A 41 -29.86 -1.18 -51.60
N ILE A 42 -30.20 0.06 -51.95
CA ILE A 42 -29.48 0.89 -52.91
C ILE A 42 -29.39 2.33 -52.41
N SER A 43 -28.42 3.09 -52.90
CA SER A 43 -28.32 4.55 -52.78
C SER A 43 -28.32 5.19 -54.15
N PHE A 44 -28.81 6.43 -54.19
CA PHE A 44 -28.77 7.27 -55.38
C PHE A 44 -27.66 8.29 -55.27
N HIS A 45 -26.97 8.60 -56.38
CA HIS A 45 -25.88 9.57 -56.40
C HIS A 45 -25.96 10.43 -57.65
N VAL A 46 -25.78 11.74 -57.50
CA VAL A 46 -25.67 12.72 -58.59
C VAL A 46 -24.36 13.47 -58.39
N ALA A 47 -23.35 13.19 -59.22
CA ALA A 47 -22.03 13.84 -59.23
C ALA A 47 -21.41 14.11 -57.84
N GLY A 48 -21.59 13.21 -56.86
CA GLY A 48 -21.18 13.45 -55.47
C GLY A 48 -21.81 12.50 -54.43
N PRO A 49 -22.09 12.97 -53.19
CA PRO A 49 -22.55 12.14 -52.08
C PRO A 49 -23.94 11.52 -52.34
N SER A 50 -24.33 10.55 -51.49
CA SER A 50 -25.63 9.91 -51.59
C SER A 50 -26.76 10.93 -51.45
N LEU A 51 -27.73 10.85 -52.35
CA LEU A 51 -28.93 11.67 -52.40
C LEU A 51 -30.01 11.09 -51.49
N ALA A 52 -30.80 11.94 -50.83
CA ALA A 52 -31.96 11.51 -50.05
C ALA A 52 -33.11 11.04 -50.96
N LEU A 53 -33.98 10.15 -50.46
CA LEU A 53 -35.07 9.57 -51.25
C LEU A 53 -36.03 10.61 -51.85
N PRO A 54 -36.44 11.69 -51.14
CA PRO A 54 -37.29 12.73 -51.72
C PRO A 54 -36.64 13.44 -52.91
N ASP A 55 -35.35 13.75 -52.80
CA ASP A 55 -34.61 14.49 -53.84
C ASP A 55 -34.33 13.61 -55.07
N ALA A 56 -34.23 12.29 -54.88
CA ALA A 56 -34.10 11.34 -55.97
C ALA A 56 -35.37 11.27 -56.86
N PHE A 57 -36.55 11.61 -56.33
CA PHE A 57 -37.82 11.47 -57.05
C PHE A 57 -37.86 12.25 -58.37
N GLU A 58 -37.29 13.47 -58.40
CA GLU A 58 -37.26 14.29 -59.61
C GLU A 58 -36.43 13.64 -60.73
N TYR A 59 -35.29 13.05 -60.38
CA TYR A 59 -34.40 12.37 -61.32
C TYR A 59 -34.98 11.05 -61.82
N LEU A 60 -35.77 10.36 -60.99
CA LEU A 60 -36.45 9.12 -61.37
C LEU A 60 -37.62 9.37 -62.33
N THR A 61 -38.41 10.41 -62.07
CA THR A 61 -39.61 10.73 -62.86
C THR A 61 -39.27 11.40 -64.19
N ASN A 62 -38.29 12.30 -64.21
CA ASN A 62 -37.88 13.00 -65.43
C ASN A 62 -36.90 12.19 -66.29
N SER A 63 -37.37 11.65 -67.41
CA SER A 63 -36.56 10.83 -68.33
C SER A 63 -35.27 11.47 -68.82
N ARG A 64 -35.21 12.81 -68.94
CA ARG A 64 -33.98 13.51 -69.37
C ARG A 64 -32.91 13.53 -68.27
N LYS A 65 -33.34 13.63 -67.01
CA LYS A 65 -32.46 13.67 -65.82
C LYS A 65 -31.99 12.29 -65.36
N ARG A 66 -32.60 11.19 -65.85
CA ARG A 66 -32.18 9.81 -65.50
C ARG A 66 -30.73 9.47 -65.89
N ARG A 67 -30.11 10.23 -66.79
CA ARG A 67 -28.69 10.05 -67.16
C ARG A 67 -27.73 10.63 -66.12
N GLU A 68 -28.21 11.52 -65.26
CA GLU A 68 -27.42 12.26 -64.27
C GLU A 68 -27.39 11.56 -62.90
N ILE A 69 -28.27 10.57 -62.68
CA ILE A 69 -28.40 9.81 -61.44
C ILE A 69 -27.86 8.38 -61.61
N SER A 70 -26.99 7.99 -60.69
CA SER A 70 -26.45 6.64 -60.59
C SER A 70 -27.02 5.91 -59.39
N VAL A 71 -27.21 4.61 -59.54
CA VAL A 71 -27.66 3.68 -58.51
C VAL A 71 -26.46 2.86 -58.05
N GLN A 72 -26.20 2.88 -56.74
CA GLN A 72 -25.19 2.03 -56.12
C GLN A 72 -25.87 0.99 -55.25
N LYS A 73 -25.49 -0.28 -55.43
CA LYS A 73 -25.93 -1.35 -54.52
C LYS A 73 -25.26 -1.13 -53.17
N LYS A 74 -26.06 -1.01 -52.11
CA LYS A 74 -25.54 -1.01 -50.74
C LYS A 74 -25.10 -2.44 -50.39
N ARG A 75 -23.92 -2.54 -49.80
CA ARG A 75 -23.48 -3.79 -49.18
C ARG A 75 -24.43 -4.06 -48.00
N GLN A 76 -24.92 -5.30 -47.90
CA GLN A 76 -25.76 -5.74 -46.79
C GLN A 76 -25.11 -6.94 -46.13
N THR A 77 -25.34 -7.06 -44.83
CA THR A 77 -24.95 -8.24 -44.08
C THR A 77 -25.85 -9.39 -44.53
N ASP A 78 -25.26 -10.51 -44.95
CA ASP A 78 -26.03 -11.71 -45.31
C ASP A 78 -26.83 -12.21 -44.09
N GLU A 79 -28.04 -12.74 -44.29
CA GLU A 79 -28.94 -13.16 -43.22
C GLU A 79 -28.30 -14.21 -42.30
N VAL A 80 -27.45 -15.08 -42.86
CA VAL A 80 -26.69 -16.08 -42.09
C VAL A 80 -25.69 -15.40 -41.15
N LEU A 81 -24.94 -14.42 -41.65
CA LEU A 81 -23.96 -13.66 -40.87
C LEU A 81 -24.65 -12.84 -39.78
N LEU A 82 -25.76 -12.18 -40.13
CA LEU A 82 -26.54 -11.37 -39.19
C LEU A 82 -27.14 -12.24 -38.07
N LYS A 83 -27.63 -13.44 -38.40
CA LYS A 83 -28.14 -14.39 -37.39
C LYS A 83 -27.03 -14.89 -36.46
N LYS A 84 -25.84 -15.19 -36.99
CA LYS A 84 -24.67 -15.55 -36.17
C LYS A 84 -24.27 -14.43 -35.23
N ALA A 85 -24.12 -13.21 -35.75
CA ALA A 85 -23.79 -12.03 -34.94
C ALA A 85 -24.86 -11.75 -33.89
N ARG A 86 -26.15 -11.92 -34.22
CA ARG A 86 -27.23 -11.78 -33.25
C ARG A 86 -27.15 -12.84 -32.15
N ASN A 87 -26.90 -14.10 -32.49
CA ASN A 87 -26.78 -15.14 -31.48
C ASN A 87 -25.58 -14.89 -30.56
N LEU A 88 -24.43 -14.48 -31.11
CA LEU A 88 -23.22 -14.18 -30.35
C LEU A 88 -23.43 -13.03 -29.34
N SER A 89 -24.39 -12.13 -29.57
CA SER A 89 -24.69 -11.06 -28.62
C SER A 89 -25.22 -11.59 -27.28
N GLN A 90 -25.84 -12.77 -27.27
CA GLN A 90 -26.28 -13.42 -26.03
C GLN A 90 -25.07 -13.85 -25.20
N ASP A 91 -24.04 -14.40 -25.83
CA ASP A 91 -22.84 -14.87 -25.13
C ASP A 91 -21.97 -13.68 -24.67
N LEU A 92 -21.83 -12.65 -25.52
CA LEU A 92 -21.01 -11.48 -25.21
C LEU A 92 -21.64 -10.55 -24.18
N PHE A 93 -22.97 -10.37 -24.18
CA PHE A 93 -23.62 -9.33 -23.39
C PHE A 93 -24.71 -9.85 -22.46
N ASN A 94 -24.88 -11.18 -22.37
CA ASN A 94 -26.00 -11.82 -21.66
C ASN A 94 -27.38 -11.31 -22.11
N ALA A 95 -27.49 -10.79 -23.33
CA ALA A 95 -28.71 -10.20 -23.87
C ALA A 95 -28.78 -10.31 -25.39
N LEU A 96 -29.88 -10.91 -25.89
CA LEU A 96 -30.10 -11.06 -27.32
C LEU A 96 -30.39 -9.71 -28.00
N GLY A 97 -29.57 -9.37 -28.98
CA GLY A 97 -29.70 -8.15 -29.77
C GLY A 97 -30.92 -8.15 -30.72
N PRO A 98 -31.31 -6.96 -31.23
CA PRO A 98 -32.36 -6.80 -32.23
C PRO A 98 -32.11 -7.60 -33.52
N ALA A 99 -33.17 -7.89 -34.28
CA ALA A 99 -33.07 -8.64 -35.53
C ALA A 99 -32.62 -7.80 -36.73
N GLY A 100 -32.84 -6.48 -36.70
CA GLY A 100 -32.46 -5.56 -37.78
C GLY A 100 -30.97 -5.21 -37.73
N GLU A 101 -30.32 -5.14 -38.91
CA GLU A 101 -28.88 -4.88 -39.04
C GLU A 101 -28.46 -3.58 -38.36
N LYS A 102 -29.20 -2.50 -38.61
CA LYS A 102 -28.89 -1.16 -38.07
C LYS A 102 -29.04 -1.13 -36.55
N GLU A 103 -30.11 -1.70 -36.04
CA GLU A 103 -30.42 -1.76 -34.62
C GLU A 103 -29.44 -2.67 -33.87
N LEU A 104 -29.08 -3.81 -34.46
CA LEU A 104 -28.07 -4.72 -33.91
C LEU A 104 -26.69 -4.06 -33.87
N TYR A 105 -26.31 -3.33 -34.91
CA TYR A 105 -25.03 -2.63 -34.96
C TYR A 105 -24.96 -1.54 -33.88
N ALA A 106 -26.03 -0.76 -33.72
CA ALA A 106 -26.12 0.24 -32.65
C ALA A 106 -26.07 -0.41 -31.25
N PHE A 107 -26.73 -1.57 -31.07
CA PHE A 107 -26.69 -2.33 -29.83
C PHE A 107 -25.27 -2.78 -29.47
N TYR A 108 -24.54 -3.37 -30.42
CA TYR A 108 -23.13 -3.76 -30.25
C TYR A 108 -22.26 -2.57 -29.90
N ARG A 109 -22.35 -1.47 -30.67
CA ARG A 109 -21.56 -0.26 -30.39
C ARG A 109 -21.78 0.25 -28.98
N SER A 110 -23.03 0.38 -28.56
CA SER A 110 -23.35 0.88 -27.21
C SER A 110 -22.70 0.04 -26.12
N ARG A 111 -22.79 -1.30 -26.21
CA ARG A 111 -22.20 -2.21 -25.21
C ARG A 111 -20.68 -2.17 -25.19
N LEU A 112 -20.05 -2.24 -26.36
CA LEU A 112 -18.60 -2.21 -26.48
C LEU A 112 -18.02 -0.84 -26.10
N GLU A 113 -18.76 0.26 -26.32
CA GLU A 113 -18.39 1.60 -25.85
C GLU A 113 -18.46 1.71 -24.32
N THR A 114 -19.42 1.04 -23.67
CA THR A 114 -19.44 0.90 -22.20
C THR A 114 -18.19 0.18 -21.70
N TRP A 115 -17.89 -1.01 -22.25
CA TRP A 115 -16.68 -1.77 -21.89
C TRP A 115 -15.41 -0.94 -22.10
N LEU A 116 -15.31 -0.23 -23.23
CA LEU A 116 -14.19 0.63 -23.53
C LEU A 116 -14.03 1.76 -22.50
N SER A 117 -15.12 2.37 -22.06
CA SER A 117 -15.12 3.43 -21.05
C SER A 117 -14.65 2.91 -19.68
N GLU A 118 -15.17 1.77 -19.25
CA GLU A 118 -14.81 1.13 -17.98
C GLU A 118 -13.35 0.68 -17.98
N LEU A 119 -12.90 0.01 -19.04
CA LEU A 119 -11.49 -0.39 -19.20
C LEU A 119 -10.54 0.81 -19.20
N LYS A 120 -10.93 1.95 -19.80
CA LYS A 120 -10.15 3.21 -19.70
C LYS A 120 -10.06 3.71 -18.26
N SER A 121 -11.15 3.59 -17.49
CA SER A 121 -11.17 3.96 -16.07
C SER A 121 -10.30 3.02 -15.22
N TYR A 122 -10.21 1.75 -15.58
CA TYR A 122 -9.34 0.79 -14.91
C TYR A 122 -7.88 1.05 -15.28
N LYS A 123 -7.60 1.40 -16.55
CA LYS A 123 -6.26 1.76 -17.02
C LYS A 123 -5.62 2.87 -16.18
N SER A 124 -6.37 3.94 -15.89
CA SER A 124 -5.84 5.05 -15.08
C SER A 124 -5.48 4.63 -13.65
N LYS A 125 -6.18 3.64 -13.06
CA LYS A 125 -5.86 3.08 -11.74
C LYS A 125 -4.59 2.22 -11.78
N VAL A 126 -4.46 1.34 -12.79
CA VAL A 126 -3.30 0.44 -12.90
C VAL A 126 -2.01 1.14 -13.35
N ASP A 127 -2.10 2.35 -13.91
CA ASP A 127 -0.92 3.14 -14.29
C ASP A 127 -0.28 3.85 -13.08
N VAL A 128 -1.04 4.12 -12.01
CA VAL A 128 -0.56 4.82 -10.81
C VAL A 128 -0.23 3.86 -9.66
N GLY A 129 -0.85 2.68 -9.65
CA GLY A 129 -0.70 1.69 -8.57
C GLY A 129 -0.31 0.30 -9.06
N ARG A 130 0.00 -0.57 -8.09
CA ARG A 130 0.29 -1.98 -8.36
C ARG A 130 -1.01 -2.78 -8.31
N PHE A 131 -1.56 -3.07 -9.48
CA PHE A 131 -2.81 -3.82 -9.67
C PHE A 131 -2.63 -4.90 -10.74
N PRO A 132 -3.39 -6.01 -10.68
CA PRO A 132 -3.33 -7.07 -11.68
C PRO A 132 -4.01 -6.64 -12.99
N GLY A 133 -3.78 -7.40 -14.07
CA GLY A 133 -4.51 -7.23 -15.33
C GLY A 133 -4.10 -6.07 -16.23
N LYS A 134 -2.98 -5.37 -15.96
CA LYS A 134 -2.52 -4.24 -16.82
C LYS A 134 -2.40 -4.63 -18.30
N SER A 135 -1.70 -5.73 -18.58
CA SER A 135 -1.51 -6.20 -19.97
C SER A 135 -2.84 -6.59 -20.62
N THR A 136 -3.73 -7.24 -19.87
CA THR A 136 -5.07 -7.61 -20.33
C THR A 136 -5.89 -6.37 -20.67
N ILE A 137 -5.94 -5.37 -19.79
CA ILE A 137 -6.64 -4.09 -20.05
C ILE A 137 -6.11 -3.44 -21.33
N GLU A 138 -4.79 -3.37 -21.52
CA GLU A 138 -4.20 -2.74 -22.71
C GLU A 138 -4.54 -3.50 -24.00
N LYS A 139 -4.48 -4.84 -23.98
CA LYS A 139 -4.90 -5.69 -25.10
C LYS A 139 -6.38 -5.53 -25.42
N SER A 140 -7.25 -5.56 -24.42
CA SER A 140 -8.70 -5.43 -24.60
C SER A 140 -9.08 -4.05 -25.12
N LEU A 141 -8.43 -2.98 -24.62
CA LEU A 141 -8.61 -1.62 -25.14
C LEU A 141 -8.27 -1.51 -26.63
N LEU A 142 -7.12 -2.05 -27.06
CA LEU A 142 -6.70 -2.03 -28.46
C LEU A 142 -7.68 -2.81 -29.34
N THR A 143 -8.10 -3.99 -28.87
CA THR A 143 -9.05 -4.86 -29.59
C THR A 143 -10.40 -4.17 -29.79
N LEU A 144 -10.96 -3.57 -28.72
CA LEU A 144 -12.21 -2.82 -28.79
C LEU A 144 -12.10 -1.58 -29.67
N GLN A 145 -11.00 -0.82 -29.58
CA GLN A 145 -10.79 0.36 -30.43
C GLN A 145 -10.69 0.00 -31.91
N ARG A 146 -9.99 -1.09 -32.25
CA ARG A 146 -9.91 -1.59 -33.63
C ARG A 146 -11.29 -1.96 -34.15
N LEU A 147 -12.06 -2.72 -33.36
CA LEU A 147 -13.40 -3.14 -33.75
C LEU A 147 -14.37 -1.94 -33.89
N LEU A 148 -14.38 -1.02 -32.93
CA LEU A 148 -15.23 0.18 -32.95
C LEU A 148 -14.84 1.21 -34.03
N GLY A 149 -13.63 1.07 -34.60
CA GLY A 149 -13.18 1.85 -35.76
C GLY A 149 -13.88 1.46 -37.07
N ASN A 150 -14.48 0.27 -37.14
CA ASN A 150 -15.29 -0.15 -38.29
C ASN A 150 -16.62 0.60 -38.29
N SER A 151 -16.80 1.52 -39.25
CA SER A 151 -18.02 2.31 -39.40
C SER A 151 -19.10 1.64 -40.26
N ASP A 152 -18.71 0.66 -41.07
CA ASP A 152 -19.59 -0.16 -41.90
C ASP A 152 -20.09 -1.39 -41.13
N SER A 153 -21.41 -1.59 -41.09
CA SER A 153 -22.04 -2.69 -40.34
C SER A 153 -21.67 -4.07 -40.88
N VAL A 154 -21.44 -4.20 -42.19
CA VAL A 154 -21.13 -5.49 -42.81
C VAL A 154 -19.72 -5.93 -42.46
N ASP A 155 -18.75 -5.02 -42.57
CA ASP A 155 -17.37 -5.30 -42.15
C ASP A 155 -17.27 -5.51 -40.64
N PHE A 156 -18.04 -4.75 -39.84
CA PHE A 156 -18.12 -4.95 -38.40
C PHE A 156 -18.61 -6.36 -38.04
N PHE A 157 -19.77 -6.79 -38.56
CA PHE A 157 -20.31 -8.12 -38.22
C PHE A 157 -19.45 -9.25 -38.75
N LYS A 158 -18.80 -9.05 -39.90
CA LYS A 158 -17.83 -10.01 -40.42
C LYS A 158 -16.64 -10.16 -39.47
N GLU A 159 -16.02 -9.06 -39.04
CA GLU A 159 -14.91 -9.10 -38.07
C GLU A 159 -15.32 -9.79 -36.77
N VAL A 160 -16.50 -9.47 -36.23
CA VAL A 160 -17.04 -10.06 -34.99
C VAL A 160 -17.23 -11.56 -35.11
N VAL A 161 -17.80 -12.04 -36.21
CA VAL A 161 -18.08 -13.48 -36.39
C VAL A 161 -16.83 -14.25 -36.79
N ASP A 162 -15.97 -13.68 -37.64
CA ASP A 162 -14.72 -14.34 -38.07
C ASP A 162 -13.74 -14.51 -36.89
N ASN A 163 -13.72 -13.57 -35.93
CA ASN A 163 -12.88 -13.62 -34.74
C ASN A 163 -13.68 -13.84 -33.44
N GLN A 164 -14.81 -14.56 -33.52
CA GLN A 164 -15.74 -14.72 -32.39
C GLN A 164 -15.08 -15.19 -31.08
N ASN A 165 -14.10 -16.10 -31.16
CA ASN A 165 -13.45 -16.65 -29.96
C ASN A 165 -12.61 -15.59 -29.25
N ASP A 166 -11.92 -14.72 -30.01
CA ASP A 166 -11.13 -13.62 -29.43
C ASP A 166 -12.02 -12.63 -28.66
N TYR A 167 -13.26 -12.43 -29.13
CA TYR A 167 -14.22 -11.56 -28.46
C TYR A 167 -14.88 -12.23 -27.24
N LEU A 168 -15.05 -13.55 -27.26
CA LEU A 168 -15.49 -14.30 -26.09
C LEU A 168 -14.42 -14.31 -24.99
N ASP A 169 -13.15 -14.54 -25.36
CA ASP A 169 -12.03 -14.42 -24.42
C ASP A 169 -11.96 -12.99 -23.83
N LEU A 170 -12.22 -11.97 -24.66
CA LEU A 170 -12.30 -10.58 -24.20
C LEU A 170 -13.45 -10.34 -23.22
N GLU A 171 -14.62 -10.96 -23.43
CA GLU A 171 -15.75 -10.90 -22.48
C GLU A 171 -15.35 -11.50 -21.13
N GLU A 172 -14.71 -12.66 -21.13
CA GLU A 172 -14.27 -13.32 -19.90
C GLU A 172 -13.27 -12.45 -19.14
N ASP A 173 -12.25 -11.93 -19.85
CA ASP A 173 -11.26 -11.00 -19.30
C ASP A 173 -11.93 -9.73 -18.74
N TYR A 174 -12.89 -9.15 -19.48
CA TYR A 174 -13.62 -7.97 -19.04
C TYR A 174 -14.47 -8.25 -17.80
N ARG A 175 -15.14 -9.40 -17.73
CA ARG A 175 -15.97 -9.81 -16.59
C ARG A 175 -15.15 -9.90 -15.31
N ASP A 176 -14.00 -10.56 -15.37
CA ASP A 176 -13.07 -10.69 -14.25
C ASP A 176 -12.54 -9.32 -13.80
N LEU A 177 -12.14 -8.46 -14.76
CA LEU A 177 -11.68 -7.11 -14.47
C LEU A 177 -12.78 -6.24 -13.85
N ASN A 178 -14.00 -6.29 -14.40
CA ASN A 178 -15.12 -5.50 -13.92
C ASN A 178 -15.52 -5.91 -12.50
N GLU A 179 -15.60 -7.21 -12.23
CA GLU A 179 -15.86 -7.75 -10.89
C GLU A 179 -14.77 -7.31 -9.90
N PHE A 180 -13.51 -7.38 -10.31
CA PHE A 180 -12.37 -6.95 -9.49
C PHE A 180 -12.46 -5.47 -9.10
N PHE A 181 -12.58 -4.58 -10.09
CA PHE A 181 -12.54 -3.13 -9.85
C PHE A 181 -13.81 -2.59 -9.20
N THR A 182 -14.92 -3.32 -9.29
CA THR A 182 -16.22 -2.92 -8.73
C THR A 182 -16.42 -3.47 -7.32
N ASN A 183 -16.15 -4.76 -7.11
CA ASN A 183 -16.54 -5.46 -5.87
C ASN A 183 -15.34 -5.88 -5.00
N GLN A 184 -14.18 -6.17 -5.59
CA GLN A 184 -13.07 -6.82 -4.88
C GLN A 184 -11.85 -5.92 -4.63
N LEU A 185 -11.97 -4.63 -5.00
CA LEU A 185 -10.89 -3.66 -4.84
C LEU A 185 -10.44 -3.50 -3.38
N HIS A 186 -11.38 -3.57 -2.44
CA HIS A 186 -11.08 -3.49 -1.00
C HIS A 186 -10.22 -4.67 -0.53
N SER A 187 -10.52 -5.89 -0.97
CA SER A 187 -9.72 -7.08 -0.64
C SER A 187 -8.29 -6.97 -1.17
N TRP A 188 -8.10 -6.41 -2.36
CA TRP A 188 -6.75 -6.14 -2.89
C TRP A 188 -5.99 -5.10 -2.07
N GLN A 189 -6.67 -4.02 -1.65
CA GLN A 189 -6.06 -3.01 -0.78
C GLN A 189 -5.68 -3.60 0.58
N GLN A 190 -6.53 -4.48 1.15
CA GLN A 190 -6.25 -5.21 2.38
C GLN A 190 -4.97 -6.05 2.23
N LEU A 191 -4.83 -6.79 1.13
CA LEU A 191 -3.62 -7.55 0.81
C LEU A 191 -2.38 -6.64 0.82
N GLN A 192 -2.39 -5.54 0.06
CA GLN A 192 -1.24 -4.64 -0.03
C GLN A 192 -0.88 -4.00 1.31
N GLN A 193 -1.88 -3.58 2.08
CA GLN A 193 -1.67 -3.01 3.40
C GLN A 193 -1.10 -4.05 4.38
N ALA A 194 -1.62 -5.28 4.34
CA ALA A 194 -1.14 -6.37 5.17
C ALA A 194 0.33 -6.69 4.87
N LEU A 195 0.68 -6.87 3.60
CA LEU A 195 2.06 -7.12 3.16
C LEU A 195 3.02 -6.04 3.65
N ARG A 196 2.69 -4.76 3.46
CA ARG A 196 3.52 -3.63 3.92
C ARG A 196 3.68 -3.61 5.44
N ARG A 197 2.63 -3.97 6.18
CA ARG A 197 2.66 -3.98 7.65
C ARG A 197 3.49 -5.14 8.18
N PHE A 198 3.34 -6.33 7.60
CA PHE A 198 4.06 -7.53 8.00
C PHE A 198 5.55 -7.49 7.65
N GLU A 199 5.94 -6.69 6.64
CA GLU A 199 7.34 -6.52 6.25
C GLU A 199 8.26 -6.13 7.42
N LYS A 200 7.76 -5.28 8.34
CA LYS A 200 8.50 -4.85 9.54
C LYS A 200 8.96 -6.02 10.42
N ASN A 201 8.17 -7.08 10.47
CA ASN A 201 8.37 -8.24 11.36
C ASN A 201 8.66 -9.53 10.58
N ARG A 202 9.00 -9.42 9.27
CA ARG A 202 9.17 -10.55 8.35
C ARG A 202 10.06 -11.66 8.92
N ASN A 203 11.24 -11.30 9.42
CA ASN A 203 12.23 -12.26 9.94
C ASN A 203 11.70 -13.10 11.11
N ALA A 204 10.81 -12.55 11.93
CA ALA A 204 10.20 -13.29 13.04
C ALA A 204 9.03 -14.15 12.56
N LEU A 205 8.20 -13.61 11.65
CA LEU A 205 7.08 -14.33 11.04
C LEU A 205 7.53 -15.56 10.24
N GLU A 206 8.69 -15.48 9.58
CA GLU A 206 9.26 -16.60 8.80
C GLU A 206 9.68 -17.79 9.67
N LYS A 207 9.90 -17.59 10.97
CA LYS A 207 10.21 -18.68 11.91
C LYS A 207 8.98 -19.51 12.28
N ASN A 208 7.78 -18.97 12.08
CA ASN A 208 6.53 -19.67 12.33
C ASN A 208 5.99 -20.28 11.03
N ASP A 209 5.73 -21.58 11.02
CA ASP A 209 5.33 -22.29 9.81
C ASP A 209 3.98 -21.85 9.22
N SER A 210 2.99 -21.54 10.05
CA SER A 210 1.67 -21.11 9.55
C SER A 210 1.75 -19.70 8.97
N ALA A 211 2.40 -18.78 9.67
CA ALA A 211 2.63 -17.42 9.17
C ALA A 211 3.46 -17.42 7.89
N ARG A 212 4.56 -18.18 7.83
CA ARG A 212 5.41 -18.31 6.64
C ARG A 212 4.63 -18.80 5.42
N LYS A 213 3.80 -19.84 5.57
CA LYS A 213 2.97 -20.37 4.48
C LYS A 213 1.92 -19.36 4.02
N ALA A 214 1.20 -18.74 4.96
CA ALA A 214 0.19 -17.74 4.64
C ALA A 214 0.80 -16.51 3.96
N MET A 215 1.97 -16.08 4.41
CA MET A 215 2.72 -14.98 3.82
C MET A 215 3.16 -15.33 2.38
N ALA A 216 3.73 -16.51 2.16
CA ALA A 216 4.07 -16.96 0.80
C ALA A 216 2.84 -16.98 -0.14
N GLU A 217 1.67 -17.40 0.34
CA GLU A 217 0.43 -17.39 -0.46
C GLU A 217 -0.04 -15.95 -0.76
N LEU A 218 0.02 -15.03 0.21
CA LEU A 218 -0.30 -13.61 -0.02
C LEU A 218 0.63 -12.97 -1.09
N GLN A 219 1.94 -13.25 -1.03
CA GLN A 219 2.90 -12.80 -2.05
C GLN A 219 2.63 -13.42 -3.43
N ALA A 220 2.26 -14.70 -3.48
CA ALA A 220 1.88 -15.37 -4.71
C ALA A 220 0.65 -14.70 -5.33
N ILE A 221 -0.38 -14.39 -4.53
CA ILE A 221 -1.58 -13.66 -4.99
C ILE A 221 -1.19 -12.26 -5.52
N GLU A 222 -0.33 -11.52 -4.83
CA GLU A 222 0.06 -10.15 -5.24
C GLU A 222 0.85 -10.13 -6.56
N SER A 223 1.64 -11.18 -6.81
CA SER A 223 2.48 -11.31 -8.00
C SER A 223 1.79 -11.99 -9.19
N HIS A 224 0.64 -12.63 -8.97
CA HIS A 224 -0.10 -13.31 -10.01
C HIS A 224 -0.76 -12.32 -10.98
N ALA A 225 -0.71 -12.62 -12.29
CA ALA A 225 -1.24 -11.73 -13.33
C ALA A 225 -2.78 -11.63 -13.29
N SER A 226 -3.46 -12.73 -12.94
CA SER A 226 -4.93 -12.86 -12.87
C SER A 226 -5.37 -13.52 -11.55
N PRO A 227 -5.30 -12.83 -10.40
CA PRO A 227 -5.53 -13.40 -9.07
C PRO A 227 -7.02 -13.51 -8.69
N TYR A 228 -7.95 -13.22 -9.61
CA TYR A 228 -9.37 -12.94 -9.33
C TYR A 228 -10.08 -14.05 -8.53
N ASN A 229 -9.78 -15.31 -8.83
CA ASN A 229 -10.34 -16.47 -8.13
C ASN A 229 -9.73 -16.72 -6.73
N GLN A 230 -8.62 -16.04 -6.36
CA GLN A 230 -7.93 -16.22 -5.09
C GLN A 230 -8.23 -15.11 -4.07
N LEU A 231 -8.89 -14.03 -4.49
CA LEU A 231 -9.08 -12.85 -3.64
C LEU A 231 -9.94 -13.12 -2.39
N HIS A 232 -10.83 -14.10 -2.46
CA HIS A 232 -11.63 -14.55 -1.31
C HIS A 232 -10.78 -15.14 -0.18
N LYS A 233 -9.58 -15.63 -0.46
CA LYS A 233 -8.66 -16.21 0.54
C LYS A 233 -7.92 -15.16 1.36
N ILE A 234 -7.80 -13.94 0.84
CA ILE A 234 -6.95 -12.89 1.41
C ILE A 234 -7.27 -12.66 2.88
N SER A 235 -8.55 -12.50 3.23
CA SER A 235 -8.92 -12.15 4.61
C SER A 235 -8.49 -13.23 5.61
N GLY A 236 -8.66 -14.51 5.29
CA GLY A 236 -8.23 -15.62 6.16
C GLY A 236 -6.72 -15.76 6.26
N LEU A 237 -5.99 -15.52 5.16
CA LEU A 237 -4.53 -15.52 5.16
C LEU A 237 -3.98 -14.35 6.00
N VAL A 238 -4.56 -13.16 5.85
CA VAL A 238 -4.19 -11.98 6.63
C VAL A 238 -4.44 -12.20 8.12
N GLU A 239 -5.58 -12.78 8.49
CA GLU A 239 -5.90 -13.12 9.88
C GLU A 239 -4.87 -14.10 10.46
N THR A 240 -4.51 -15.14 9.71
CA THR A 240 -3.52 -16.14 10.13
C THR A 240 -2.17 -15.48 10.46
N VAL A 241 -1.67 -14.61 9.58
CA VAL A 241 -0.41 -13.90 9.82
C VAL A 241 -0.56 -12.90 10.97
N GLU A 242 -1.71 -12.22 11.07
CA GLU A 242 -1.96 -11.23 12.11
C GLU A 242 -1.97 -11.83 13.51
N THR A 243 -2.63 -12.98 13.70
CA THR A 243 -2.65 -13.67 14.99
C THR A 243 -1.23 -14.00 15.46
N VAL A 244 -0.38 -14.51 14.56
CA VAL A 244 1.01 -14.82 14.88
C VAL A 244 1.82 -13.55 15.15
N ASN A 245 1.64 -12.51 14.33
CA ASN A 245 2.33 -11.23 14.49
C ASN A 245 2.02 -10.57 15.84
N VAL A 246 0.75 -10.53 16.24
CA VAL A 246 0.31 -10.00 17.53
C VAL A 246 0.88 -10.83 18.68
N SER A 247 0.87 -12.16 18.57
CA SER A 247 1.46 -13.04 19.59
C SER A 247 2.94 -12.73 19.83
N ILE A 248 3.74 -12.64 18.76
CA ILE A 248 5.18 -12.37 18.85
C ILE A 248 5.44 -10.97 19.41
N LEU A 249 4.67 -9.97 18.97
CA LEU A 249 4.80 -8.59 19.48
C LEU A 249 4.45 -8.50 20.95
N THR A 250 3.41 -9.19 21.41
CA THR A 250 3.01 -9.19 22.82
C THR A 250 4.08 -9.81 23.69
N GLU A 251 4.61 -10.99 23.33
CA GLU A 251 5.68 -11.65 24.08
C GLU A 251 6.93 -10.76 24.16
N GLN A 252 7.35 -10.16 23.04
CA GLN A 252 8.52 -9.28 23.03
C GLN A 252 8.28 -7.99 23.83
N ARG A 253 7.07 -7.44 23.78
CA ARG A 253 6.70 -6.25 24.56
C ARG A 253 6.72 -6.54 26.05
N GLU A 254 6.19 -7.68 26.49
CA GLU A 254 6.24 -8.08 27.90
C GLU A 254 7.68 -8.17 28.40
N GLN A 255 8.59 -8.77 27.62
CA GLN A 255 10.02 -8.84 27.94
C GLN A 255 10.65 -7.44 28.03
N ALA A 256 10.41 -6.60 27.02
CA ALA A 256 10.95 -5.24 26.97
C ALA A 256 10.46 -4.37 28.15
N LEU A 257 9.16 -4.44 28.47
CA LEU A 257 8.59 -3.69 29.59
C LEU A 257 9.16 -4.16 30.93
N ALA A 258 9.31 -5.48 31.13
CA ALA A 258 9.94 -6.02 32.33
C ALA A 258 11.39 -5.55 32.48
N ALA A 259 12.16 -5.55 31.39
CA ALA A 259 13.54 -5.07 31.39
C ALA A 259 13.66 -3.56 31.63
N ILE A 260 12.74 -2.74 31.11
CA ILE A 260 12.67 -1.30 31.39
C ILE A 260 12.28 -1.05 32.84
N ASP A 261 11.30 -1.79 33.38
CA ASP A 261 10.86 -1.69 34.77
C ASP A 261 12.00 -2.05 35.74
N GLN A 262 12.82 -3.04 35.43
CA GLN A 262 14.02 -3.34 36.20
C GLN A 262 14.99 -2.15 36.24
N LYS A 263 15.23 -1.49 35.11
CA LYS A 263 16.11 -0.31 35.05
C LYS A 263 15.54 0.88 35.81
N ILE A 264 14.22 1.09 35.75
CA ILE A 264 13.51 2.09 36.56
C ILE A 264 13.71 1.80 38.05
N ALA A 265 13.53 0.55 38.48
CA ALA A 265 13.71 0.14 39.87
C ALA A 265 15.16 0.33 40.35
N LEU A 266 16.16 0.04 39.50
CA LEU A 266 17.57 0.29 39.80
C LEU A 266 17.85 1.79 40.01
N LEU A 267 17.36 2.66 39.12
CA LEU A 267 17.54 4.12 39.26
C LEU A 267 16.80 4.66 40.49
N GLN A 268 15.58 4.19 40.75
CA GLN A 268 14.83 4.52 41.98
C GLN A 268 15.62 4.14 43.24
N ALA A 269 16.20 2.94 43.28
CA ALA A 269 16.99 2.48 44.40
C ALA A 269 18.25 3.35 44.62
N GLU A 270 18.90 3.82 43.55
CA GLU A 270 20.06 4.71 43.67
C GLU A 270 19.66 6.12 44.12
N ILE A 271 18.52 6.65 43.64
CA ILE A 271 17.96 7.92 44.13
C ILE A 271 17.68 7.83 45.63
N ALA A 272 17.03 6.76 46.10
CA ALA A 272 16.74 6.57 47.52
C ALA A 272 18.03 6.48 48.38
N LYS A 273 19.09 5.85 47.85
CA LYS A 273 20.40 5.76 48.52
C LYS A 273 21.17 7.08 48.55
N SER A 274 20.87 8.02 47.65
CA SER A 274 21.60 9.29 47.53
C SER A 274 21.41 10.23 48.73
N GLY A 275 20.31 10.09 49.49
CA GLY A 275 19.97 10.98 50.60
C GLY A 275 19.47 12.37 50.18
N ILE A 276 19.38 12.66 48.88
CA ILE A 276 18.87 13.93 48.30
C ILE A 276 17.53 13.75 47.58
N GLU A 277 16.82 12.68 47.90
CA GLU A 277 15.55 12.34 47.25
C GLU A 277 14.53 13.47 47.41
N SER A 278 13.97 13.88 46.27
CA SER A 278 12.84 14.79 46.21
C SER A 278 11.90 14.36 45.08
N ALA A 279 10.62 14.69 45.20
CA ALA A 279 9.64 14.36 44.15
C ALA A 279 10.04 14.95 42.79
N GLU A 280 10.61 16.16 42.78
CA GLU A 280 11.07 16.83 41.56
C GLU A 280 12.28 16.12 40.93
N LEU A 281 13.26 15.72 41.75
CA LEU A 281 14.44 14.99 41.28
C LEU A 281 14.05 13.61 40.75
N SER A 282 13.23 12.86 41.49
CA SER A 282 12.76 11.54 41.07
C SER A 282 11.97 11.62 39.76
N ASN A 283 11.04 12.58 39.63
CA ASN A 283 10.30 12.77 38.38
C ASN A 283 11.22 13.13 37.22
N ARG A 284 12.19 14.05 37.43
CA ARG A 284 13.12 14.46 36.37
C ARG A 284 13.97 13.29 35.86
N LEU A 285 14.51 12.47 36.77
CA LEU A 285 15.41 11.37 36.43
C LEU A 285 14.69 10.14 35.88
N LEU A 286 13.48 9.83 36.36
CA LEU A 286 12.73 8.65 35.93
C LEU A 286 11.92 8.89 34.65
N ARG A 287 11.55 10.14 34.35
CA ARG A 287 10.70 10.48 33.19
C ARG A 287 11.22 9.94 31.85
N PRO A 288 12.52 9.99 31.52
CA PRO A 288 13.02 9.42 30.27
C PRO A 288 12.73 7.92 30.12
N LEU A 289 12.94 7.13 31.18
CA LEU A 289 12.64 5.70 31.18
C LEU A 289 11.12 5.41 31.17
N GLN A 290 10.33 6.25 31.84
CA GLN A 290 8.86 6.16 31.79
C GLN A 290 8.30 6.45 30.37
N LEU A 291 8.88 7.43 29.67
CA LEU A 291 8.51 7.70 28.28
C LEU A 291 8.92 6.55 27.35
N LEU A 292 10.09 5.96 27.59
CA LEU A 292 10.54 4.78 26.86
C LEU A 292 9.60 3.59 27.04
N LYS A 293 9.08 3.39 28.27
CA LYS A 293 8.07 2.38 28.58
C LYS A 293 6.80 2.60 27.75
N ALA A 294 6.27 3.83 27.73
CA ALA A 294 5.09 4.17 26.94
C ALA A 294 5.31 4.01 25.42
N GLU A 295 6.51 4.28 24.93
CA GLU A 295 6.88 4.05 23.53
C GLU A 295 6.86 2.55 23.19
N ALA A 296 7.49 1.72 24.02
CA ALA A 296 7.50 0.26 23.84
C ALA A 296 6.10 -0.37 23.87
N GLU A 297 5.16 0.21 24.62
CA GLU A 297 3.76 -0.25 24.67
C GLU A 297 3.02 -0.13 23.33
N THR A 298 3.36 0.87 22.51
CA THR A 298 2.65 1.16 21.25
C THR A 298 3.41 0.73 20.01
N GLU A 299 4.67 0.34 20.16
CA GLU A 299 5.52 -0.02 19.03
C GLU A 299 5.06 -1.32 18.34
N THR A 300 5.18 -1.33 17.01
CA THR A 300 4.74 -2.40 16.10
C THR A 300 5.89 -3.11 15.39
N SER A 301 7.11 -2.56 15.46
CA SER A 301 8.34 -3.13 14.93
C SER A 301 9.11 -3.89 16.01
N LEU A 302 9.30 -5.20 15.81
CA LEU A 302 10.09 -6.02 16.72
C LEU A 302 11.53 -5.50 16.86
N ALA A 303 12.16 -5.09 15.75
CA ALA A 303 13.50 -4.55 15.78
C ALA A 303 13.60 -3.28 16.65
N HIS A 304 12.57 -2.43 16.59
CA HIS A 304 12.54 -1.23 17.42
C HIS A 304 12.32 -1.58 18.89
N ILE A 305 11.41 -2.51 19.21
CA ILE A 305 11.23 -2.99 20.59
C ILE A 305 12.54 -3.53 21.18
N TYR A 306 13.28 -4.36 20.44
CA TYR A 306 14.59 -4.85 20.87
C TYR A 306 15.60 -3.72 21.11
N GLN A 307 15.63 -2.71 20.24
CA GLN A 307 16.51 -1.55 20.42
C GLN A 307 16.14 -0.75 21.67
N LEU A 308 14.84 -0.54 21.91
CA LEU A 308 14.35 0.16 23.09
C LEU A 308 14.74 -0.58 24.37
N GLU A 309 14.54 -1.89 24.43
CA GLU A 309 14.86 -2.75 25.58
C GLU A 309 16.36 -2.76 25.92
N SER A 310 17.21 -2.89 24.90
CA SER A 310 18.64 -3.12 25.04
C SER A 310 19.40 -1.80 25.12
N GLN A 311 19.71 -1.21 23.98
CA GLN A 311 20.58 -0.05 23.86
C GLN A 311 19.95 1.19 24.48
N THR A 312 18.73 1.55 24.06
CA THR A 312 18.13 2.81 24.49
C THR A 312 17.87 2.82 25.99
N ALA A 313 17.33 1.74 26.56
CA ALA A 313 17.06 1.70 27.99
C ALA A 313 18.34 1.75 28.83
N GLU A 314 19.43 1.11 28.37
CA GLU A 314 20.73 1.17 29.06
C GLU A 314 21.33 2.58 29.01
N GLU A 315 21.29 3.24 27.85
CA GLU A 315 21.71 4.64 27.71
C GLU A 315 20.93 5.57 28.64
N ARG A 316 19.59 5.42 28.70
CA ARG A 316 18.74 6.23 29.61
C ARG A 316 19.02 5.97 31.08
N LEU A 317 19.35 4.74 31.46
CA LEU A 317 19.78 4.44 32.82
C LEU A 317 21.12 5.13 33.13
N GLN A 318 22.08 5.09 32.20
CA GLN A 318 23.37 5.75 32.35
C GLN A 318 23.24 7.26 32.49
N ASP A 319 22.45 7.90 31.63
CA ASP A 319 22.15 9.33 31.71
C ASP A 319 21.49 9.70 33.05
N GLY A 320 20.53 8.89 33.51
CA GLY A 320 19.85 9.09 34.79
C GLY A 320 20.81 9.00 35.99
N ILE A 321 21.74 8.04 35.97
CA ILE A 321 22.77 7.90 37.00
C ILE A 321 23.73 9.09 36.97
N PHE A 322 24.19 9.52 35.78
CA PHE A 322 25.08 10.67 35.65
C PHE A 322 24.43 11.97 36.15
N GLU A 323 23.17 12.20 35.79
CA GLU A 323 22.40 13.36 36.26
C GLU A 323 22.12 13.30 37.78
N LEU A 324 22.01 12.09 38.36
CA LEU A 324 21.93 11.91 39.81
C LEU A 324 23.26 12.28 40.48
N GLU A 325 24.40 11.79 39.98
CA GLU A 325 25.73 12.11 40.51
C GLU A 325 25.99 13.63 40.49
N ARG A 326 25.60 14.29 39.40
CA ARG A 326 25.67 15.75 39.27
C ARG A 326 24.80 16.47 40.31
N ALA A 327 23.60 15.96 40.56
CA ALA A 327 22.70 16.51 41.58
C ALA A 327 23.26 16.32 42.99
N ILE A 328 23.85 15.16 43.29
CA ILE A 328 24.52 14.89 44.57
C ILE A 328 25.67 15.88 44.78
N GLN A 329 26.53 16.08 43.77
CA GLN A 329 27.64 17.02 43.89
C GLN A 329 27.17 18.46 44.12
N ALA A 330 26.13 18.90 43.39
CA ALA A 330 25.57 20.23 43.57
C ALA A 330 24.99 20.45 44.98
N GLU A 331 24.35 19.43 45.56
CA GLU A 331 23.83 19.51 46.93
C GLU A 331 24.95 19.51 47.97
N VAL A 332 26.01 18.70 47.78
CA VAL A 332 27.20 18.74 48.65
C VAL A 332 27.87 20.12 48.62
N ASP A 333 28.06 20.71 47.45
CA ASP A 333 28.63 22.05 47.31
C ASP A 333 27.75 23.11 47.98
N ARG A 334 26.42 22.96 47.90
CA ARG A 334 25.45 23.85 48.57
C ARG A 334 25.58 23.75 50.10
N GLN A 335 25.63 22.54 50.65
CA GLN A 335 25.82 22.29 52.08
C GLN A 335 27.14 22.87 52.58
N GLN A 336 28.24 22.68 51.84
CA GLN A 336 29.55 23.25 52.19
C GLN A 336 29.54 24.79 52.20
N LYS A 337 28.91 25.43 51.20
CA LYS A 337 28.78 26.89 51.17
C LYS A 337 27.95 27.42 52.34
N LEU A 338 26.86 26.74 52.70
CA LEU A 338 26.03 27.09 53.85
C LEU A 338 26.81 26.94 55.17
N GLN A 339 27.60 25.88 55.32
CA GLN A 339 28.48 25.69 56.49
C GLN A 339 29.54 26.80 56.58
N GLN A 340 30.23 27.11 55.48
CA GLN A 340 31.22 28.21 55.46
C GLN A 340 30.58 29.57 55.75
N GLN A 341 29.36 29.82 55.29
CA GLN A 341 28.62 31.04 55.61
C GLN A 341 28.21 31.09 57.09
N ALA A 342 27.75 29.97 57.64
CA ALA A 342 27.42 29.85 59.07
C ALA A 342 28.65 30.03 59.96
N GLU A 343 29.80 29.47 59.59
CA GLU A 343 31.07 29.65 60.29
C GLU A 343 31.54 31.11 60.24
N LYS A 344 31.45 31.76 59.07
CA LYS A 344 31.76 33.19 58.93
C LYS A 344 30.82 34.07 59.75
N ALA A 345 29.52 33.75 59.76
CA ALA A 345 28.53 34.46 60.57
C ALA A 345 28.76 34.27 62.08
N ALA A 346 29.12 33.05 62.50
CA ALA A 346 29.47 32.76 63.90
C ALA A 346 30.75 33.48 64.34
N GLN A 347 31.76 33.58 63.48
CA GLN A 347 33.00 34.34 63.74
C GLN A 347 32.74 35.85 63.80
N GLN A 348 31.84 36.38 62.97
CA GLN A 348 31.41 37.79 63.02
C GLN A 348 30.55 38.11 64.25
N ALA A 349 29.67 37.19 64.66
CA ALA A 349 28.89 37.32 65.89
C ALA A 349 29.77 37.25 67.15
N ALA A 350 30.88 36.49 67.12
CA ALA A 350 31.84 36.43 68.22
C ALA A 350 32.71 37.70 68.35
N GLN A 351 32.84 38.52 67.29
CA GLN A 351 33.59 39.78 67.31
C GLN A 351 32.72 41.02 67.57
N GLY A 352 31.39 40.88 67.60
CA GLY A 352 30.44 41.97 67.84
C GLY A 352 29.79 41.89 69.23
N SER A 353 30.48 42.34 70.28
CA SER A 353 29.85 42.55 71.58
C SER A 353 29.25 43.97 71.70
N ASN A 354 27.96 44.14 71.45
CA ASN A 354 27.03 44.73 72.44
C ASN A 354 25.55 44.80 71.98
N GLN A 355 24.72 44.16 72.81
CA GLN A 355 23.35 44.52 73.25
C GLN A 355 22.08 44.25 72.40
N VAL A 356 21.35 43.22 72.89
CA VAL A 356 19.94 43.19 73.36
C VAL A 356 18.82 42.65 72.44
N LYS A 357 18.27 41.52 72.94
CA LYS A 357 16.90 40.93 72.94
C LYS A 357 16.24 40.35 71.68
N GLU A 358 16.16 39.02 71.74
CA GLU A 358 15.02 38.10 71.50
C GLU A 358 14.00 38.42 70.40
N GLU A 359 14.02 37.59 69.34
CA GLU A 359 12.80 36.94 68.87
C GLU A 359 13.13 35.52 68.37
N ARG A 360 12.41 34.53 68.91
CA ARG A 360 12.65 33.09 68.71
C ARG A 360 12.30 32.67 67.28
N THR A 361 13.30 32.23 66.52
CA THR A 361 13.11 31.40 65.33
C THR A 361 13.18 29.90 65.70
N PRO A 362 12.44 29.01 65.01
CA PRO A 362 12.39 27.59 65.36
C PRO A 362 13.75 26.91 65.15
N PRO A 363 14.05 25.82 65.89
CA PRO A 363 15.30 25.10 65.75
C PRO A 363 15.50 24.61 64.31
N PRO A 364 16.73 24.66 63.76
CA PRO A 364 17.00 24.11 62.44
C PRO A 364 16.75 22.61 62.48
N VAL A 365 15.88 22.14 61.59
CA VAL A 365 15.63 20.72 61.37
C VAL A 365 16.98 20.05 61.09
N PRO A 366 17.32 18.91 61.74
CA PRO A 366 18.60 18.26 61.53
C PRO A 366 18.65 17.73 60.10
N VAL A 367 19.35 18.45 59.21
CA VAL A 367 19.65 17.98 57.87
C VAL A 367 20.68 16.88 58.02
N LYS A 368 20.32 15.64 57.67
CA LYS A 368 21.27 14.52 57.65
C LYS A 368 22.48 14.91 56.81
N PRO A 369 23.72 14.71 57.29
CA PRO A 369 24.91 15.01 56.50
C PRO A 369 24.92 14.14 55.24
N VAL A 370 24.84 14.77 54.06
CA VAL A 370 25.09 14.10 52.79
C VAL A 370 26.61 13.98 52.67
N ALA A 371 27.14 12.76 52.85
CA ALA A 371 28.56 12.50 52.72
C ALA A 371 29.01 12.80 51.27
N PRO A 372 30.18 13.41 51.05
CA PRO A 372 30.67 13.72 49.70
C PRO A 372 30.74 12.44 48.86
N PRO A 373 30.24 12.46 47.61
CA PRO A 373 30.25 11.26 46.77
C PRO A 373 31.69 10.83 46.53
N LYS A 374 31.98 9.58 46.86
CA LYS A 374 33.24 8.92 46.49
C LYS A 374 33.37 8.92 44.96
N PRO A 375 34.56 9.20 44.38
CA PRO A 375 34.75 9.18 42.93
C PRO A 375 34.29 7.84 42.34
N VAL A 376 33.51 7.83 41.26
CA VAL A 376 33.05 6.59 40.64
C VAL A 376 34.06 6.11 39.59
N VAL A 377 34.46 4.84 39.65
CA VAL A 377 35.29 4.18 38.63
C VAL A 377 34.49 3.06 37.99
N GLU A 378 34.43 3.06 36.67
CA GLU A 378 33.82 1.97 35.90
C GLU A 378 34.84 0.88 35.63
N ILE A 379 34.49 -0.36 35.95
CA ILE A 379 35.33 -1.54 35.69
C ILE A 379 34.52 -2.53 34.87
N ALA A 380 34.90 -2.73 33.61
CA ALA A 380 34.29 -3.74 32.76
C ALA A 380 34.88 -5.12 33.06
N ALA A 381 34.05 -6.10 33.42
CA ALA A 381 34.52 -7.45 33.72
C ALA A 381 35.28 -8.07 32.53
N THR A 382 34.83 -7.78 31.29
CA THR A 382 35.47 -8.18 30.03
C THR A 382 36.87 -7.56 29.84
N SER A 383 37.09 -6.34 30.35
CA SER A 383 38.41 -5.71 30.29
C SER A 383 39.41 -6.41 31.22
N VAL A 384 38.96 -6.85 32.40
CA VAL A 384 39.78 -7.63 33.33
C VAL A 384 40.05 -9.01 32.75
N PHE A 385 39.05 -9.62 32.11
CA PHE A 385 39.17 -10.89 31.40
C PHE A 385 40.20 -10.84 30.27
N ASN A 386 40.11 -9.84 29.38
CA ASN A 386 41.03 -9.69 28.25
C ASN A 386 42.47 -9.41 28.70
N LYS A 387 42.67 -8.71 29.82
CA LYS A 387 44.00 -8.46 30.39
C LYS A 387 44.70 -9.73 30.88
N LEU A 388 43.95 -10.78 31.21
CA LEU A 388 44.50 -12.05 31.69
C LEU A 388 45.08 -12.91 30.56
N GLY A 389 44.81 -12.57 29.30
CA GLY A 389 45.34 -13.30 28.13
C GLY A 389 44.75 -14.69 27.96
N ASN A 390 43.71 -15.04 28.72
CA ASN A 390 42.90 -16.22 28.45
C ASN A 390 42.19 -15.98 27.09
N GLY A 391 42.04 -17.01 26.27
CA GLY A 391 41.30 -16.90 25.01
C GLY A 391 39.82 -16.52 25.23
N VAL A 392 38.96 -16.73 24.24
CA VAL A 392 37.52 -16.43 24.38
C VAL A 392 36.83 -17.33 25.43
N TYR A 393 37.49 -18.40 25.89
CA TYR A 393 36.91 -19.43 26.76
C TYR A 393 37.71 -19.64 28.06
N LEU A 394 37.01 -20.05 29.11
CA LEU A 394 37.56 -20.58 30.35
C LEU A 394 37.35 -22.10 30.35
N GLU A 395 38.42 -22.89 30.32
CA GLU A 395 38.34 -24.34 30.14
C GLU A 395 38.69 -25.12 31.42
N ALA A 396 39.41 -24.50 32.34
CA ALA A 396 39.75 -25.09 33.63
C ALA A 396 39.22 -24.25 34.81
N GLN A 397 38.95 -24.91 35.94
CA GLN A 397 38.59 -24.24 37.20
C GLN A 397 39.66 -23.22 37.62
N ALA A 398 40.93 -23.52 37.35
CA ALA A 398 42.04 -22.60 37.61
C ALA A 398 41.91 -21.28 36.84
N ASP A 399 41.33 -21.29 35.63
CA ASP A 399 41.14 -20.09 34.82
C ASP A 399 40.02 -19.21 35.42
N VAL A 400 38.96 -19.83 35.93
CA VAL A 400 37.85 -19.17 36.64
C VAL A 400 38.37 -18.50 37.91
N ASP A 401 39.11 -19.24 38.74
CA ASP A 401 39.63 -18.75 40.01
C ASP A 401 40.63 -17.60 39.79
N ARG A 402 41.44 -17.68 38.73
CA ARG A 402 42.37 -16.62 38.32
C ARG A 402 41.63 -15.36 37.87
N PHE A 403 40.57 -15.50 37.08
CA PHE A 403 39.72 -14.38 36.67
C PHE A 403 39.04 -13.71 37.86
N LEU A 404 38.40 -14.48 38.74
CA LEU A 404 37.73 -13.95 39.94
C LEU A 404 38.71 -13.28 40.89
N SER A 405 39.91 -13.85 41.05
CA SER A 405 40.96 -13.26 41.90
C SER A 405 41.47 -11.94 41.34
N ALA A 406 41.67 -11.84 40.03
CA ALA A 406 42.08 -10.60 39.37
C ALA A 406 40.99 -9.53 39.43
N LEU A 407 39.73 -9.92 39.20
CA LEU A 407 38.58 -9.03 39.33
C LEU A 407 38.46 -8.50 40.76
N LYS A 408 38.55 -9.39 41.75
CA LYS A 408 38.52 -9.02 43.16
C LYS A 408 39.65 -8.06 43.52
N ALA A 409 40.87 -8.32 43.07
CA ALA A 409 42.02 -7.46 43.35
C ALA A 409 41.83 -6.04 42.79
N GLU A 410 41.32 -5.92 41.56
CA GLU A 410 41.02 -4.63 40.94
C GLU A 410 39.90 -3.89 41.69
N LEU A 411 38.85 -4.61 42.11
CA LEU A 411 37.76 -4.04 42.92
C LEU A 411 38.25 -3.55 44.28
N ASP A 412 38.99 -4.39 45.00
CA ASP A 412 39.53 -4.05 46.33
C ASP A 412 40.47 -2.84 46.24
N ALA A 413 41.29 -2.74 45.18
CA ALA A 413 42.19 -1.61 44.97
C ALA A 413 41.43 -0.28 44.83
N GLN A 414 40.34 -0.24 44.06
CA GLN A 414 39.55 0.99 43.90
C GLN A 414 38.73 1.31 45.17
N ILE A 415 38.21 0.31 45.89
CA ILE A 415 37.54 0.52 47.19
C ILE A 415 38.51 1.10 48.23
N GLN A 416 39.74 0.58 48.31
CA GLN A 416 40.78 1.08 49.23
C GLN A 416 41.18 2.52 48.92
N GLN A 417 41.11 2.95 47.66
CA GLN A 417 41.31 4.35 47.26
C GLN A 417 40.10 5.25 47.60
N GLY A 418 39.10 4.72 48.31
CA GLY A 418 37.92 5.47 48.70
C GLY A 418 36.98 5.77 47.54
N LYS A 419 37.06 5.04 46.42
CA LYS A 419 36.22 5.22 45.24
C LYS A 419 34.98 4.31 45.30
N ARG A 420 33.88 4.73 44.66
CA ARG A 420 32.72 3.89 44.37
C ARG A 420 32.98 3.16 43.06
N ILE A 421 32.55 1.92 42.94
CA ILE A 421 32.78 1.11 41.73
C ILE A 421 31.46 0.81 41.06
N ARG A 422 31.41 1.01 39.74
CA ARG A 422 30.35 0.51 38.88
C ARG A 422 30.93 -0.61 38.02
N LEU A 423 30.46 -1.84 38.24
CA LEU A 423 30.82 -2.99 37.41
C LEU A 423 29.99 -2.95 36.11
N ARG A 424 30.64 -3.11 34.95
CA ARG A 424 29.98 -3.23 33.64
C ARG A 424 30.22 -4.60 33.01
#